data_AF-A0A2T3JM64-F1
#
_entry.id   AF-A0A2T3JM64-F1
#
_cell.length_a   1.000
_cell.length_b   1.000
_cell.length_c   1.000
_cell.angle_alpha   90.00
_cell.angle_beta   90.00
_cell.angle_gamma   90.00
#
_symmetry.space_group_name_H-M   'P 1'
#
loop_
_entity.id
_entity.type
_entity.pdbx_description
1 polymer ?
#
loop_
_entity_poly.entity_id
_entity_poly.type
_entity_poly.pdbx_seq_one_letter_code
_entity_poly.pdbx_strand_id
1 'polypeptide(L)'
;MRAIRIIYVVIAALVALSSAFAIWIYYIKEGKDLLNFTISIVGFCIAVLALFIAVRTYTSIDSVNNISKMEGNILDNENYVISVPELVRRFQCHDEKTLEKELFKSIELKLKRESDTAVLFADTLQYMVDLIVFFPAVFNASDIDKEVYRKRMGSILSEMERRRGILHAVSKGNSIQITETIKLFKSVISYQSFVADKSFNIHADLLHVRGPILRNPVTKTIYHNYLGLYYNKKGMFLINESLGLKGIDALSIEGVKLVRKKIGLMSPSNKEDAIMYFKSACEQFERAHLACGDDIMWPGFIDYNKARTLFFLLLLTNEENEWLEVMNNAIEARSRLNRMIDEVLTVHSSEKQQVNNTHLRKFFMYQEELARMVKLNILLGTASSYSDVSSLVVYRGSYLTGRSTEELKSLLQPIHGFSVVKKYQNELVLHFGSKRCCSEL
;
A
#
# COMPACT_ATOMS: atom_id res chain seq x y z
N MET A 1 17.94 38.67 0.60
CA MET A 1 18.09 40.12 0.86
C MET A 1 19.54 40.60 1.06
N ARG A 2 20.41 39.89 1.79
CA ARG A 2 21.81 40.33 2.00
C ARG A 2 22.67 40.40 0.73
N ALA A 3 22.57 39.42 -0.17
CA ALA A 3 23.33 39.42 -1.44
C ALA A 3 22.93 40.58 -2.40
N ILE A 4 21.64 40.94 -2.42
CA ILE A 4 21.11 42.04 -3.26
C ILE A 4 21.71 43.39 -2.84
N ARG A 5 21.91 43.64 -1.53
CA ARG A 5 22.50 44.88 -1.02
C ARG A 5 23.98 45.03 -1.40
N ILE A 6 24.75 43.94 -1.35
CA ILE A 6 26.18 43.96 -1.71
C ILE A 6 26.35 44.33 -3.19
N ILE A 7 25.43 43.90 -4.06
CA ILE A 7 25.53 44.15 -5.50
C ILE A 7 25.18 45.60 -5.87
N TYR A 8 24.14 46.19 -5.28
CA TYR A 8 23.87 47.62 -5.47
C TYR A 8 25.03 48.49 -4.96
N VAL A 9 25.72 48.04 -3.90
CA VAL A 9 26.92 48.70 -3.40
C VAL A 9 28.08 48.55 -4.39
N VAL A 10 28.28 47.39 -5.02
CA VAL A 10 29.32 47.20 -6.05
C VAL A 10 29.02 48.01 -7.32
N ILE A 11 27.77 48.06 -7.80
CA ILE A 11 27.38 48.89 -8.95
C ILE A 11 27.55 50.38 -8.62
N ALA A 12 27.10 50.81 -7.44
CA ALA A 12 27.28 52.20 -7.00
C ALA A 12 28.77 52.57 -6.87
N ALA A 13 29.60 51.65 -6.36
CA ALA A 13 31.05 51.84 -6.26
C ALA A 13 31.70 51.94 -7.65
N LEU A 14 31.31 51.09 -8.61
CA LEU A 14 31.82 51.14 -9.98
C LEU A 14 31.42 52.43 -10.71
N VAL A 15 30.18 52.88 -10.55
CA VAL A 15 29.70 54.16 -11.11
C VAL A 15 30.41 55.35 -10.46
N ALA A 16 30.64 55.31 -9.15
CA ALA A 16 31.38 56.34 -8.43
C ALA A 16 32.86 56.40 -8.87
N LEU A 17 33.52 55.24 -8.98
CA LEU A 17 34.91 55.13 -9.48
C LEU A 17 35.01 55.64 -10.92
N SER A 18 34.09 55.22 -11.79
CA SER A 18 34.00 55.68 -13.18
C SER A 18 33.85 57.20 -13.28
N SER A 19 32.96 57.78 -12.47
CA SER A 19 32.71 59.22 -12.44
C SER A 19 33.95 59.98 -11.93
N ALA A 20 34.62 59.47 -10.89
CA ALA A 20 35.84 60.05 -10.35
C ALA A 20 37.00 60.03 -11.37
N PHE A 21 37.20 58.91 -12.07
CA PHE A 21 38.20 58.82 -13.13
C PHE A 21 37.88 59.72 -14.33
N ALA A 22 36.61 59.85 -14.72
CA ALA A 22 36.21 60.74 -15.81
C ALA A 22 36.49 62.22 -15.47
N ILE A 23 36.22 62.64 -14.22
CA ILE A 23 36.55 63.99 -13.74
C ILE A 23 38.07 64.19 -13.70
N TRP A 24 38.83 63.19 -13.26
CA TRP A 24 40.29 63.28 -13.19
C TRP A 24 40.95 63.42 -14.57
N ILE A 25 40.52 62.61 -15.55
CA ILE A 25 41.01 62.68 -16.94
C ILE A 25 40.61 63.99 -17.61
N TYR A 26 39.41 64.52 -17.33
CA TYR A 26 38.98 65.83 -17.83
C TYR A 26 39.92 66.96 -17.37
N TYR A 27 40.42 66.91 -16.13
CA TYR A 27 41.38 67.89 -15.61
C TYR A 27 42.78 67.78 -16.21
N ILE A 28 43.17 66.62 -16.78
CA ILE A 28 44.49 66.38 -17.40
C ILE A 28 44.57 66.96 -18.83
N LYS A 29 43.48 67.49 -19.40
CA LYS A 29 43.41 68.13 -20.74
C LYS A 29 43.78 67.22 -21.93
N GLU A 30 43.72 65.89 -21.78
CA GLU A 30 43.84 64.92 -22.88
C GLU A 30 42.46 64.58 -23.46
N GLY A 31 41.87 65.51 -24.21
CA GLY A 31 40.48 65.41 -24.68
C GLY A 31 40.19 64.23 -25.63
N LYS A 32 41.20 63.63 -26.26
CA LYS A 32 41.05 62.49 -27.18
C LYS A 32 40.89 61.16 -26.44
N ASP A 33 41.43 61.06 -25.22
CA ASP A 33 41.34 59.85 -24.40
C ASP A 33 40.06 59.77 -23.58
N LEU A 34 39.38 60.90 -23.33
CA LEU A 34 38.13 60.95 -22.58
C LEU A 34 36.99 60.19 -23.27
N LEU A 35 36.87 60.29 -24.60
CA LEU A 35 35.80 59.63 -25.37
C LEU A 35 36.00 58.12 -25.42
N ASN A 36 37.23 57.66 -25.71
CA ASN A 36 37.59 56.24 -25.67
C ASN A 36 37.38 55.66 -24.27
N PHE A 37 37.81 56.38 -23.23
CA PHE A 37 37.62 55.98 -21.84
C PHE A 37 36.13 55.84 -21.47
N THR A 38 35.30 56.82 -21.88
CA THR A 38 33.86 56.79 -21.63
C THR A 38 33.20 55.61 -22.34
N ILE A 39 33.56 55.34 -23.60
CA ILE A 39 33.06 54.17 -24.35
C ILE A 39 33.48 52.86 -23.67
N SER A 40 34.74 52.74 -23.22
CA SER A 40 35.24 51.56 -22.53
C SER A 40 34.52 51.29 -21.21
N ILE A 41 34.24 52.33 -20.42
CA ILE A 41 33.48 52.22 -19.16
C ILE A 41 32.04 51.79 -19.42
N VAL A 42 31.36 52.45 -20.37
CA VAL A 42 29.97 52.12 -20.69
C VAL A 42 29.89 50.68 -21.21
N GLY A 43 30.85 50.27 -22.06
CA GLY A 43 30.99 48.89 -22.52
C GLY A 43 31.21 47.90 -21.37
N PHE A 44 32.05 48.24 -20.40
CA PHE A 44 32.27 47.43 -19.20
C PHE A 44 30.99 47.28 -18.36
N CYS A 45 30.25 48.37 -18.14
CA CYS A 45 28.98 48.34 -17.42
C CYS A 45 27.93 47.46 -18.11
N ILE A 46 27.82 47.54 -19.44
CA ILE A 46 26.93 46.68 -20.24
C ILE A 46 27.35 45.21 -20.11
N ALA A 47 28.65 44.91 -20.17
CA ALA A 47 29.16 43.53 -20.01
C ALA A 47 28.86 42.95 -18.62
N VAL A 48 29.00 43.74 -17.55
CA VAL A 48 28.66 43.31 -16.19
C VAL A 48 27.15 43.06 -16.04
N LEU A 49 26.32 43.91 -16.63
CA LEU A 49 24.86 43.72 -16.63
C LEU A 49 24.46 42.45 -17.41
N ALA A 50 25.09 42.21 -18.57
CA ALA A 50 24.88 41.01 -19.37
C ALA A 50 25.29 39.74 -18.61
N LEU A 51 26.46 39.75 -17.95
CA LEU A 51 26.91 38.65 -17.08
C LEU A 51 25.92 38.40 -15.94
N PHE A 52 25.35 39.45 -15.34
CA PHE A 52 24.34 39.30 -14.29
C PHE A 52 23.07 38.61 -14.79
N ILE A 53 22.54 39.05 -15.94
CA ILE A 53 21.37 38.41 -16.56
C ILE A 53 21.70 36.95 -16.87
N ALA A 54 22.87 36.66 -17.41
CA ALA A 54 23.33 35.30 -17.69
C ALA A 54 23.43 34.44 -16.41
N VAL A 55 24.06 34.93 -15.33
CA VAL A 55 24.17 34.22 -14.04
C VAL A 55 22.81 33.99 -13.41
N ARG A 56 21.90 34.98 -13.42
CA ARG A 56 20.54 34.81 -12.90
C ARG A 56 19.74 33.81 -13.71
N THR A 57 19.88 33.85 -15.04
CA THR A 57 19.21 32.92 -15.94
C THR A 57 19.74 31.51 -15.72
N TYR A 58 21.06 31.34 -15.65
CA TYR A 58 21.72 30.06 -15.36
C TYR A 58 21.32 29.50 -13.99
N THR A 59 21.40 30.29 -12.92
CA THR A 59 20.99 29.85 -11.57
C THR A 59 19.49 29.57 -11.46
N SER A 60 18.65 30.31 -12.18
CA SER A 60 17.21 30.02 -12.26
C SER A 60 16.95 28.70 -12.99
N ILE A 61 17.64 28.45 -14.11
CA ILE A 61 17.54 27.19 -14.86
C ILE A 61 18.06 26.03 -14.00
N ASP A 62 19.19 26.19 -13.33
CA ASP A 62 19.81 25.16 -12.50
C ASP A 62 18.97 24.85 -11.24
N SER A 63 18.39 25.87 -10.61
CA SER A 63 17.45 25.66 -9.50
C SER A 63 16.18 24.94 -9.96
N VAL A 64 15.63 25.29 -11.12
CA VAL A 64 14.48 24.60 -11.71
C VAL A 64 14.86 23.16 -12.06
N ASN A 65 16.05 22.93 -12.62
CA ASN A 65 16.56 21.61 -12.97
C ASN A 65 16.76 20.74 -11.73
N ASN A 66 17.36 21.25 -10.66
CA ASN A 66 17.55 20.50 -9.41
C ASN A 66 16.22 20.13 -8.71
N ILE A 67 15.20 20.99 -8.81
CA ILE A 67 13.86 20.69 -8.26
C ILE A 67 13.11 19.68 -9.15
N SER A 68 13.30 19.76 -10.47
CA SER A 68 12.53 18.98 -11.46
C SER A 68 13.19 17.69 -11.94
N LYS A 69 14.49 17.51 -11.69
CA LYS A 69 15.23 16.31 -12.07
C LYS A 69 14.54 15.10 -11.45
N MET A 70 14.30 14.09 -12.27
CA MET A 70 13.66 12.82 -11.88
C MET A 70 14.42 11.59 -12.42
N GLU A 71 15.64 11.80 -12.93
CA GLU A 71 16.51 10.71 -13.35
C GLU A 71 16.89 9.84 -12.14
N GLY A 72 16.69 8.52 -12.25
CA GLY A 72 16.95 7.58 -11.16
C GLY A 72 15.90 7.57 -10.03
N ASN A 73 14.68 8.09 -10.26
CA ASN A 73 13.62 8.05 -9.25
C ASN A 73 13.10 6.63 -8.99
N ILE A 74 12.66 6.38 -7.75
CA ILE A 74 12.25 5.05 -7.29
C ILE A 74 10.98 4.49 -7.96
N LEU A 75 10.10 5.36 -8.48
CA LEU A 75 8.86 4.96 -9.15
C LEU A 75 9.10 4.38 -10.55
N ASP A 76 10.26 4.68 -11.14
CA ASP A 76 10.70 4.10 -12.41
C ASP A 76 11.66 2.91 -12.24
N ASN A 77 12.00 2.53 -11.00
CA ASN A 77 12.86 1.39 -10.73
C ASN A 77 12.10 0.06 -10.89
N GLU A 78 12.42 -0.67 -11.96
CA GLU A 78 11.81 -1.96 -12.30
C GLU A 78 12.28 -3.13 -11.41
N ASN A 79 13.30 -2.93 -10.58
CA ASN A 79 13.84 -3.93 -9.66
C ASN A 79 13.52 -3.62 -8.20
N TYR A 80 12.57 -2.72 -7.94
CA TYR A 80 12.21 -2.32 -6.58
C TYR A 80 11.44 -3.42 -5.83
N VAL A 81 11.83 -3.67 -4.58
CA VAL A 81 11.22 -4.65 -3.67
C VAL A 81 11.05 -4.01 -2.29
N ILE A 82 9.97 -4.37 -1.56
CA ILE A 82 9.74 -3.85 -0.21
C ILE A 82 10.72 -4.49 0.79
N SER A 83 11.44 -3.65 1.54
CA SER A 83 12.23 -4.11 2.70
C SER A 83 11.32 -4.27 3.94
N VAL A 84 10.58 -5.38 4.00
CA VAL A 84 9.72 -5.69 5.16
C VAL A 84 10.49 -5.70 6.49
N PRO A 85 11.70 -6.30 6.59
CA PRO A 85 12.49 -6.25 7.82
C PRO A 85 12.74 -4.84 8.34
N GLU A 86 13.04 -3.89 7.44
CA GLU A 86 13.28 -2.50 7.82
C GLU A 86 12.01 -1.82 8.34
N LEU A 87 10.88 -2.05 7.67
CA LEU A 87 9.59 -1.52 8.09
C LEU A 87 9.16 -2.08 9.46
N VAL A 88 9.30 -3.39 9.67
CA VAL A 88 8.98 -4.05 10.95
C VAL A 88 9.89 -3.56 12.07
N ARG A 89 11.19 -3.40 11.80
CA ARG A 89 12.15 -2.86 12.77
C ARG A 89 11.84 -1.41 13.14
N ARG A 90 11.34 -0.61 12.20
CA ARG A 90 10.96 0.79 12.43
C ARG A 90 9.71 0.92 13.29
N PHE A 91 8.73 0.05 13.13
CA PHE A 91 7.41 0.17 13.79
C PHE A 91 7.18 -0.90 14.87
N GLN A 92 7.99 -0.88 15.94
CA GLN A 92 7.87 -1.81 17.07
C GLN A 92 6.85 -1.36 18.13
N CYS A 93 5.63 -1.02 17.69
CA CYS A 93 4.55 -0.58 18.59
C CYS A 93 3.83 -1.80 19.22
N HIS A 94 3.40 -1.69 20.48
CA HIS A 94 2.76 -2.79 21.21
C HIS A 94 1.23 -2.80 21.07
N ASP A 95 0.65 -1.66 20.73
CA ASP A 95 -0.79 -1.41 20.59
C ASP A 95 -1.11 -0.67 19.29
N GLU A 96 -2.37 -0.78 18.86
CA GLU A 96 -2.89 -0.21 17.61
C GLU A 96 -2.88 1.32 17.59
N LYS A 97 -3.11 2.00 18.73
CA LYS A 97 -3.18 3.47 18.80
C LYS A 97 -1.80 4.10 18.65
N THR A 98 -0.80 3.51 19.31
CA THR A 98 0.60 3.93 19.15
C THR A 98 1.09 3.67 17.74
N LEU A 99 0.74 2.50 17.16
CA LEU A 99 1.08 2.19 15.77
C LEU A 99 0.47 3.20 14.80
N GLU A 100 -0.82 3.51 14.94
CA GLU A 100 -1.50 4.55 14.16
C GLU A 100 -0.73 5.88 14.25
N LYS A 101 -0.46 6.33 15.48
CA LYS A 101 0.19 7.61 15.71
C LYS A 101 1.54 7.70 15.01
N GLU A 102 2.38 6.68 15.15
CA GLU A 102 3.71 6.61 14.57
C GLU A 102 3.67 6.50 13.04
N LEU A 103 2.78 5.67 12.46
CA LEU A 103 2.63 5.54 11.00
C LEU A 103 2.28 6.87 10.36
N PHE A 104 1.22 7.52 10.83
CA PHE A 104 0.79 8.79 10.28
C PHE A 104 1.81 9.90 10.53
N LYS A 105 2.44 9.96 11.72
CA LYS A 105 3.49 10.95 12.02
C LYS A 105 4.68 10.79 11.08
N SER A 106 5.05 9.56 10.76
CA SER A 106 6.11 9.24 9.80
C SER A 106 5.78 9.78 8.40
N ILE A 107 4.56 9.54 7.91
CA ILE A 107 4.10 10.02 6.61
C ILE A 107 4.03 11.56 6.58
N GLU A 108 3.44 12.17 7.60
CA GLU A 108 3.30 13.63 7.72
C GLU A 108 4.67 14.32 7.75
N LEU A 109 5.66 13.74 8.44
CA LEU A 109 7.01 14.27 8.50
C LEU A 109 7.67 14.23 7.12
N LYS A 110 7.59 13.10 6.41
CA LYS A 110 8.17 12.96 5.07
C LYS A 110 7.54 13.92 4.05
N LEU A 111 6.20 14.00 4.02
CA LEU A 111 5.50 14.92 3.11
C LEU A 111 5.82 16.40 3.39
N LYS A 112 6.00 16.78 4.65
CA LYS A 112 6.24 18.18 5.01
C LYS A 112 7.71 18.59 4.88
N ARG A 113 8.67 17.70 5.18
CA ARG A 113 10.08 18.04 5.34
C ARG A 113 11.03 17.36 4.34
N GLU A 114 10.59 16.29 3.69
CA GLU A 114 11.43 15.44 2.82
C GLU A 114 10.82 15.28 1.42
N SER A 115 10.13 16.31 0.92
CA SER A 115 9.40 16.26 -0.38
C SER A 115 9.53 17.57 -1.16
N ASP A 116 10.69 18.20 -1.09
CA ASP A 116 10.93 19.50 -1.72
C ASP A 116 11.39 19.40 -3.18
N THR A 117 11.92 18.25 -3.60
CA THR A 117 12.25 17.94 -5.01
C THR A 117 11.36 16.82 -5.53
N ALA A 118 11.27 16.69 -6.85
CA ALA A 118 10.44 15.66 -7.49
C ALA A 118 10.90 14.23 -7.15
N VAL A 119 12.22 13.98 -7.05
CA VAL A 119 12.78 12.68 -6.63
C VAL A 119 12.40 12.37 -5.18
N LEU A 120 12.62 13.31 -4.26
CA LEU A 120 12.30 13.10 -2.84
C LEU A 120 10.81 12.91 -2.60
N PHE A 121 9.97 13.59 -3.40
CA PHE A 121 8.53 13.37 -3.37
C PHE A 121 8.16 11.99 -3.93
N ALA A 122 8.80 11.53 -5.00
CA ALA A 122 8.61 10.17 -5.52
C ALA A 122 9.01 9.10 -4.47
N ASP A 123 10.11 9.31 -3.75
CA ASP A 123 10.53 8.45 -2.63
C ASP A 123 9.51 8.44 -1.51
N THR A 124 8.94 9.60 -1.18
CA THR A 124 7.88 9.72 -0.18
C THR A 124 6.61 9.00 -0.61
N LEU A 125 6.22 9.10 -1.89
CA LEU A 125 5.07 8.38 -2.43
C LEU A 125 5.29 6.87 -2.40
N GLN A 126 6.47 6.39 -2.80
CA GLN A 126 6.80 4.97 -2.71
C GLN A 126 6.77 4.48 -1.26
N TYR A 127 7.36 5.24 -0.34
CA TYR A 127 7.30 4.92 1.08
C TYR A 127 5.86 4.81 1.60
N MET A 128 4.96 5.72 1.17
CA MET A 128 3.54 5.62 1.51
C MET A 128 2.88 4.39 0.92
N VAL A 129 3.24 4.01 -0.31
CA VAL A 129 2.80 2.78 -0.97
C VAL A 129 3.25 1.55 -0.20
N ASP A 130 4.50 1.49 0.27
CA ASP A 130 5.02 0.37 1.05
C ASP A 130 4.27 0.20 2.38
N LEU A 131 3.82 1.30 2.98
CA LEU A 131 3.03 1.28 4.23
C LEU A 131 1.57 0.84 4.04
N ILE A 132 1.06 0.69 2.81
CA ILE A 132 -0.33 0.28 2.54
C ILE A 132 -0.69 -1.02 3.26
N VAL A 133 0.25 -1.97 3.32
CA VAL A 133 0.06 -3.28 3.94
C VAL A 133 -0.12 -3.21 5.47
N PHE A 134 0.31 -2.13 6.12
CA PHE A 134 0.16 -1.93 7.55
C PHE A 134 -1.15 -1.22 7.93
N PHE A 135 -1.78 -0.47 7.03
CA PHE A 135 -3.04 0.22 7.36
C PHE A 135 -4.14 -0.72 7.84
N PRO A 136 -4.33 -1.94 7.28
CA PRO A 136 -5.31 -2.88 7.82
C PRO A 136 -5.03 -3.35 9.26
N ALA A 137 -3.78 -3.28 9.73
CA ALA A 137 -3.42 -3.62 11.11
C ALA A 137 -3.92 -2.58 12.11
N VAL A 138 -4.03 -1.33 11.64
CA VAL A 138 -4.57 -0.20 12.39
C VAL A 138 -6.08 -0.20 12.23
N PHE A 139 -6.56 -0.05 10.99
CA PHE A 139 -7.96 0.24 10.70
C PHE A 139 -8.97 -0.87 11.09
N ASN A 140 -8.54 -2.13 11.12
CA ASN A 140 -9.41 -3.24 11.54
C ASN A 140 -9.37 -3.51 13.06
N ALA A 141 -8.56 -2.76 13.83
CA ALA A 141 -8.52 -2.89 15.28
C ALA A 141 -9.80 -2.30 15.92
N SER A 142 -10.25 -2.89 17.03
CA SER A 142 -11.52 -2.54 17.67
C SER A 142 -11.56 -1.14 18.26
N ASP A 143 -10.40 -0.60 18.66
CA ASP A 143 -10.32 0.55 19.55
C ASP A 143 -9.94 1.86 18.83
N ILE A 144 -10.02 1.89 17.49
CA ILE A 144 -9.67 3.06 16.67
C ILE A 144 -10.91 3.90 16.33
N ASP A 145 -10.75 5.22 16.51
CA ASP A 145 -11.70 6.21 16.05
C ASP A 145 -11.59 6.39 14.52
N LYS A 146 -12.54 5.81 13.80
CA LYS A 146 -12.59 5.85 12.33
C LYS A 146 -12.73 7.27 11.78
N GLU A 147 -13.40 8.18 12.50
CA GLU A 147 -13.57 9.56 12.03
C GLU A 147 -12.26 10.34 12.14
N VAL A 148 -11.54 10.18 13.25
CA VAL A 148 -10.21 10.79 13.43
C VAL A 148 -9.23 10.25 12.37
N TYR A 149 -9.24 8.93 12.14
CA TYR A 149 -8.43 8.30 11.09
C TYR A 149 -8.74 8.89 9.71
N ARG A 150 -10.02 8.97 9.33
CA ARG A 150 -10.47 9.55 8.05
C ARG A 150 -10.03 10.99 7.89
N LYS A 151 -10.20 11.81 8.93
CA LYS A 151 -9.80 13.22 8.92
C LYS A 151 -8.30 13.38 8.71
N ARG A 152 -7.48 12.58 9.42
CA ARG A 152 -6.02 12.63 9.31
C ARG A 152 -5.53 12.14 7.95
N MET A 153 -6.12 11.06 7.43
CA MET A 153 -5.84 10.56 6.09
C MET A 153 -6.26 11.59 5.02
N GLY A 154 -7.42 12.23 5.17
CA GLY A 154 -7.86 13.33 4.30
C GLY A 154 -6.84 14.47 4.24
N SER A 155 -6.27 14.86 5.40
CA SER A 155 -5.21 15.88 5.44
C SER A 155 -3.94 15.44 4.70
N ILE A 156 -3.54 14.17 4.79
CA ILE A 156 -2.40 13.61 4.04
C ILE A 156 -2.67 13.68 2.54
N LEU A 157 -3.87 13.26 2.11
CA LEU A 157 -4.26 13.27 0.70
C LEU A 157 -4.30 14.68 0.12
N SER A 158 -4.79 15.67 0.88
CA SER A 158 -4.78 17.08 0.48
C SER A 158 -3.37 17.64 0.36
N GLU A 159 -2.47 17.32 1.30
CA GLU A 159 -1.08 17.77 1.26
C GLU A 159 -0.31 17.16 0.07
N MET A 160 -0.54 15.87 -0.19
CA MET A 160 0.03 15.16 -1.34
C MET A 160 -0.40 15.82 -2.67
N GLU A 161 -1.68 16.21 -2.78
CA GLU A 161 -2.19 16.94 -3.94
C GLU A 161 -1.56 18.34 -4.09
N ARG A 162 -1.43 19.07 -2.98
CA ARG A 162 -0.77 20.37 -2.97
C ARG A 162 0.67 20.28 -3.48
N ARG A 163 1.44 19.28 -3.00
CA ARG A 163 2.82 19.03 -3.42
C ARG A 163 2.91 18.64 -4.89
N ARG A 164 2.01 17.78 -5.38
CA ARG A 164 1.89 17.47 -6.81
C ARG A 164 1.67 18.73 -7.66
N GLY A 165 0.76 19.61 -7.25
CA GLY A 165 0.46 20.86 -7.95
C GLY A 165 1.68 21.77 -8.10
N ILE A 166 2.49 21.89 -7.03
CA ILE A 166 3.74 22.66 -7.05
C ILE A 166 4.74 22.06 -8.03
N LEU A 167 4.95 20.74 -8.00
CA LEU A 167 5.95 20.07 -8.84
C LEU A 167 5.53 20.00 -10.33
N HIS A 168 4.24 19.81 -10.61
CA HIS A 168 3.73 19.78 -11.99
C HIS A 168 3.87 21.15 -12.68
N ALA A 169 3.85 22.25 -11.93
CA ALA A 169 4.15 23.58 -12.47
C ALA A 169 5.61 23.71 -12.95
N VAL A 170 6.51 22.83 -12.48
CA VAL A 170 7.95 22.89 -12.73
C VAL A 170 8.41 21.85 -13.78
N SER A 171 7.75 20.68 -13.89
CA SER A 171 8.08 19.66 -14.91
C SER A 171 6.89 18.77 -15.30
N LYS A 172 6.67 18.58 -16.61
CA LYS A 172 5.58 17.76 -17.16
C LYS A 172 5.95 16.29 -17.40
N GLY A 173 7.21 16.01 -17.77
CA GLY A 173 7.63 14.73 -18.37
C GLY A 173 7.46 13.50 -17.46
N ASN A 174 7.76 13.63 -16.16
CA ASN A 174 7.67 12.54 -15.19
C ASN A 174 6.54 12.71 -14.17
N SER A 175 5.65 13.69 -14.42
CA SER A 175 4.46 13.93 -13.59
C SER A 175 3.43 12.80 -13.67
N ILE A 176 3.51 11.95 -14.69
CA ILE A 176 2.54 10.89 -14.94
C ILE A 176 2.65 9.79 -13.88
N GLN A 177 3.86 9.28 -13.60
CA GLN A 177 4.06 8.25 -12.55
C GLN A 177 3.56 8.77 -11.20
N ILE A 178 4.00 9.95 -10.79
CA ILE A 178 3.55 10.62 -9.56
C ILE A 178 2.01 10.72 -9.53
N THR A 179 1.39 11.14 -10.63
CA THR A 179 -0.06 11.29 -10.72
C THR A 179 -0.79 9.95 -10.61
N GLU A 180 -0.33 8.92 -11.31
CA GLU A 180 -0.96 7.61 -11.27
C GLU A 180 -0.72 6.90 -9.92
N THR A 181 0.45 7.07 -9.29
CA THR A 181 0.74 6.60 -7.93
C THR A 181 -0.15 7.29 -6.89
N ILE A 182 -0.37 8.60 -7.01
CA ILE A 182 -1.30 9.35 -6.15
C ILE A 182 -2.73 8.84 -6.30
N LYS A 183 -3.20 8.62 -7.54
CA LYS A 183 -4.52 8.02 -7.80
C LYS A 183 -4.61 6.63 -7.20
N LEU A 184 -3.59 5.78 -7.39
CA LEU A 184 -3.52 4.44 -6.82
C LEU A 184 -3.67 4.49 -5.30
N PHE A 185 -2.87 5.32 -4.62
CA PHE A 185 -2.92 5.47 -3.18
C PHE A 185 -4.32 5.91 -2.71
N LYS A 186 -4.91 6.92 -3.34
CA LYS A 186 -6.29 7.36 -3.06
C LYS A 186 -7.30 6.24 -3.21
N SER A 187 -7.26 5.52 -4.33
CA SER A 187 -8.20 4.44 -4.63
C SER A 187 -8.07 3.27 -3.64
N VAL A 188 -6.85 2.97 -3.19
CA VAL A 188 -6.59 1.98 -2.13
C VAL A 188 -7.19 2.42 -0.79
N ILE A 189 -6.98 3.66 -0.38
CA ILE A 189 -7.53 4.21 0.86
C ILE A 189 -9.07 4.26 0.81
N SER A 190 -9.65 4.64 -0.32
CA SER A 190 -11.09 4.60 -0.55
C SER A 190 -11.62 3.18 -0.42
N TYR A 191 -10.95 2.19 -1.02
CA TYR A 191 -11.31 0.78 -0.89
C TYR A 191 -11.26 0.30 0.57
N GLN A 192 -10.18 0.62 1.30
CA GLN A 192 -10.03 0.24 2.71
C GLN A 192 -11.14 0.83 3.56
N SER A 193 -11.41 2.14 3.41
CA SER A 193 -12.48 2.84 4.13
C SER A 193 -13.85 2.19 3.86
N PHE A 194 -14.11 1.88 2.59
CA PHE A 194 -15.32 1.22 2.13
C PHE A 194 -15.49 -0.21 2.68
N VAL A 195 -14.41 -0.98 2.86
CA VAL A 195 -14.48 -2.29 3.51
C VAL A 195 -14.97 -2.18 4.95
N ALA A 196 -14.58 -1.14 5.70
CA ALA A 196 -15.07 -0.97 7.07
C ALA A 196 -16.52 -0.50 7.19
N ASP A 197 -17.04 0.20 6.18
CA ASP A 197 -18.41 0.73 6.22
C ASP A 197 -19.47 -0.31 5.82
N LYS A 198 -19.04 -1.52 5.42
CA LYS A 198 -19.92 -2.62 4.96
C LYS A 198 -20.91 -2.21 3.85
N SER A 199 -20.68 -1.07 3.21
CA SER A 199 -21.43 -0.67 2.02
C SER A 199 -20.92 -1.47 0.83
N PHE A 200 -21.79 -1.70 -0.16
CA PHE A 200 -21.49 -2.47 -1.37
C PHE A 200 -21.43 -1.59 -2.64
N ASN A 201 -21.62 -0.28 -2.50
CA ASN A 201 -21.51 0.67 -3.60
C ASN A 201 -20.03 1.02 -3.85
N ILE A 202 -19.34 0.14 -4.58
CA ILE A 202 -17.90 0.30 -4.87
C ILE A 202 -17.72 1.41 -5.90
N HIS A 203 -17.05 2.51 -5.53
CA HIS A 203 -16.64 3.55 -6.47
C HIS A 203 -15.60 3.01 -7.46
N ALA A 204 -15.70 3.45 -8.72
CA ALA A 204 -14.86 3.05 -9.84
C ALA A 204 -13.46 3.71 -9.81
N ASP A 205 -13.05 4.30 -8.70
CA ASP A 205 -11.83 5.11 -8.58
C ASP A 205 -10.56 4.35 -9.00
N LEU A 206 -10.52 3.04 -8.74
CA LEU A 206 -9.39 2.19 -9.13
C LEU A 206 -9.32 1.96 -10.65
N LEU A 207 -10.45 2.02 -11.37
CA LEU A 207 -10.51 1.92 -12.84
C LEU A 207 -9.97 3.18 -13.53
N HIS A 208 -9.86 4.31 -12.81
CA HIS A 208 -9.28 5.55 -13.32
C HIS A 208 -7.75 5.62 -13.22
N VAL A 209 -7.12 4.61 -12.60
CA VAL A 209 -5.67 4.46 -12.53
C VAL A 209 -5.19 3.77 -13.80
N ARG A 210 -4.23 4.39 -14.51
CA ARG A 210 -3.61 3.79 -15.70
C ARG A 210 -2.51 2.81 -15.29
N GLY A 211 -2.92 1.67 -14.73
CA GLY A 211 -2.03 0.64 -14.18
C GLY A 211 -0.86 0.20 -15.09
N PRO A 212 -1.06 0.00 -16.42
CA PRO A 212 0.04 -0.42 -17.32
C PRO A 212 1.19 0.58 -17.44
N ILE A 213 0.99 1.84 -17.04
CA ILE A 213 2.03 2.88 -17.09
C ILE A 213 2.97 2.78 -15.88
N LEU A 214 2.51 2.25 -14.75
CA LEU A 214 3.34 2.06 -13.56
C LEU A 214 4.53 1.19 -13.95
N ARG A 215 5.75 1.57 -13.57
CA ARG A 215 6.97 0.79 -13.87
C ARG A 215 7.43 -0.04 -12.68
N ASN A 216 7.41 0.58 -11.50
CA ASN A 216 7.76 -0.04 -10.22
C ASN A 216 6.91 -1.30 -9.93
N PRO A 217 7.54 -2.47 -9.69
CA PRO A 217 6.85 -3.75 -9.46
C PRO A 217 5.86 -3.70 -8.30
N VAL A 218 6.24 -3.11 -7.17
CA VAL A 218 5.39 -3.00 -5.97
C VAL A 218 4.12 -2.22 -6.27
N THR A 219 4.21 -1.09 -6.98
CA THR A 219 3.03 -0.30 -7.37
C THR A 219 2.11 -1.07 -8.33
N LYS A 220 2.66 -1.84 -9.28
CA LYS A 220 1.90 -2.72 -10.19
C LYS A 220 1.18 -3.82 -9.40
N THR A 221 1.89 -4.47 -8.49
CA THR A 221 1.36 -5.54 -7.63
C THR A 221 0.18 -5.03 -6.81
N ILE A 222 0.31 -3.85 -6.19
CA ILE A 222 -0.77 -3.24 -5.41
C ILE A 222 -1.95 -2.88 -6.30
N TYR A 223 -1.72 -2.25 -7.46
CA TYR A 223 -2.79 -1.94 -8.41
C TYR A 223 -3.59 -3.19 -8.81
N HIS A 224 -2.91 -4.23 -9.29
CA HIS A 224 -3.56 -5.45 -9.74
C HIS A 224 -4.24 -6.23 -8.61
N ASN A 225 -3.61 -6.31 -7.43
CA ASN A 225 -4.22 -6.97 -6.27
C ASN A 225 -5.50 -6.26 -5.82
N TYR A 226 -5.48 -4.94 -5.69
CA TYR A 226 -6.68 -4.18 -5.32
C TYR A 226 -7.75 -4.20 -6.42
N LEU A 227 -7.37 -4.31 -7.69
CA LEU A 227 -8.33 -4.45 -8.79
C LEU A 227 -8.97 -5.84 -8.79
N GLY A 228 -8.21 -6.89 -8.47
CA GLY A 228 -8.75 -8.22 -8.22
C GLY A 228 -9.74 -8.20 -7.04
N LEU A 229 -9.39 -7.52 -5.95
CA LEU A 229 -10.27 -7.34 -4.79
C LEU A 229 -11.55 -6.56 -5.11
N TYR A 230 -11.47 -5.55 -6.00
CA TYR A 230 -12.62 -4.81 -6.50
C TYR A 230 -13.61 -5.74 -7.22
N TYR A 231 -13.11 -6.52 -8.19
CA TYR A 231 -13.95 -7.44 -8.95
C TYR A 231 -14.48 -8.58 -8.09
N ASN A 232 -13.66 -9.15 -7.20
CA ASN A 232 -14.10 -10.15 -6.23
C ASN A 232 -15.27 -9.63 -5.40
N LYS A 233 -15.19 -8.38 -4.91
CA LYS A 233 -16.27 -7.79 -4.10
C LYS A 233 -17.54 -7.52 -4.90
N LYS A 234 -17.45 -7.18 -6.20
CA LYS A 234 -18.61 -7.12 -7.11
C LYS A 234 -19.27 -8.50 -7.27
N GLY A 235 -18.48 -9.56 -7.52
CA GLY A 235 -19.00 -10.92 -7.62
C GLY A 235 -19.66 -11.39 -6.32
N MET A 236 -19.02 -11.15 -5.17
CA MET A 236 -19.57 -11.48 -3.85
C MET A 236 -20.85 -10.70 -3.53
N PHE A 237 -20.99 -9.45 -4.00
CA PHE A 237 -22.21 -8.69 -3.85
C PHE A 237 -23.39 -9.37 -4.58
N LEU A 238 -23.19 -9.80 -5.82
CA LEU A 238 -24.21 -10.52 -6.60
C LEU A 238 -24.61 -11.84 -5.93
N ILE A 239 -23.66 -12.59 -5.38
CA ILE A 239 -23.95 -13.79 -4.58
C ILE A 239 -24.80 -13.42 -3.36
N ASN A 240 -24.37 -12.41 -2.59
CA ASN A 240 -25.06 -12.03 -1.35
C ASN A 240 -26.49 -11.55 -1.60
N GLU A 241 -26.71 -10.72 -2.63
CA GLU A 241 -28.04 -10.24 -2.99
C GLU A 241 -28.93 -11.35 -3.53
N SER A 242 -28.42 -12.15 -4.47
CA SER A 242 -29.21 -13.22 -5.10
C SER A 242 -29.60 -14.31 -4.11
N LEU A 243 -28.74 -14.61 -3.12
CA LEU A 243 -28.97 -15.69 -2.15
C LEU A 243 -29.58 -15.21 -0.83
N GLY A 244 -29.76 -13.88 -0.65
CA GLY A 244 -30.33 -13.29 0.55
C GLY A 244 -29.47 -13.47 1.80
N LEU A 245 -28.14 -13.40 1.68
CA LEU A 245 -27.18 -13.71 2.76
C LEU A 245 -26.97 -12.56 3.76
N LYS A 246 -27.99 -11.72 4.00
CA LYS A 246 -27.84 -10.52 4.84
C LYS A 246 -27.35 -10.88 6.25
N GLY A 247 -26.15 -10.42 6.60
CA GLY A 247 -25.53 -10.63 7.90
C GLY A 247 -24.84 -11.97 8.11
N ILE A 248 -24.86 -12.87 7.11
CA ILE A 248 -24.17 -14.16 7.16
C ILE A 248 -22.80 -14.02 6.52
N ASP A 249 -21.77 -14.53 7.20
CA ASP A 249 -20.42 -14.58 6.65
C ASP A 249 -20.31 -15.74 5.66
N ALA A 250 -20.19 -15.45 4.36
CA ALA A 250 -20.12 -16.45 3.30
C ALA A 250 -18.89 -17.39 3.42
N LEU A 251 -17.89 -17.05 4.23
CA LEU A 251 -16.69 -17.86 4.48
C LEU A 251 -16.72 -18.58 5.84
N SER A 252 -17.81 -18.45 6.62
CA SER A 252 -18.07 -19.31 7.78
C SER A 252 -18.52 -20.70 7.34
N ILE A 253 -18.42 -21.70 8.21
CA ILE A 253 -18.86 -23.09 7.91
C ILE A 253 -20.33 -23.09 7.43
N GLU A 254 -21.21 -22.40 8.16
CA GLU A 254 -22.64 -22.33 7.83
C GLU A 254 -22.91 -21.47 6.58
N GLY A 255 -22.15 -20.39 6.39
CA GLY A 255 -22.23 -19.57 5.19
C GLY A 255 -21.89 -20.36 3.93
N VAL A 256 -20.80 -21.13 3.96
CA VAL A 256 -20.39 -21.99 2.83
C VAL A 256 -21.46 -23.04 2.52
N LYS A 257 -22.02 -23.71 3.53
CA LYS A 257 -23.13 -24.66 3.34
C LYS A 257 -24.33 -24.01 2.69
N LEU A 258 -24.69 -22.81 3.14
CA LEU A 258 -25.85 -22.07 2.64
C LEU A 258 -25.65 -21.63 1.19
N VAL A 259 -24.46 -21.11 0.87
CA VAL A 259 -24.08 -20.75 -0.51
C VAL A 259 -24.18 -21.99 -1.40
N ARG A 260 -23.54 -23.10 -1.04
CA ARG A 260 -23.56 -24.36 -1.82
C ARG A 260 -24.98 -24.84 -2.11
N LYS A 261 -25.87 -24.80 -1.11
CA LYS A 261 -27.27 -25.23 -1.25
C LYS A 261 -28.10 -24.30 -2.15
N LYS A 262 -27.83 -23.00 -2.12
CA LYS A 262 -28.65 -22.00 -2.80
C LYS A 262 -28.06 -21.49 -4.11
N ILE A 263 -26.80 -21.80 -4.44
CA ILE A 263 -26.13 -21.24 -5.63
C ILE A 263 -26.88 -21.53 -6.94
N GLY A 264 -27.55 -22.69 -7.03
CA GLY A 264 -28.39 -23.05 -8.17
C GLY A 264 -29.69 -22.23 -8.31
N LEU A 265 -30.06 -21.46 -7.29
CA LEU A 265 -31.24 -20.58 -7.30
C LEU A 265 -30.95 -19.19 -7.87
N MET A 266 -29.69 -18.87 -8.18
CA MET A 266 -29.34 -17.60 -8.79
C MET A 266 -29.94 -17.49 -10.19
N SER A 267 -30.40 -16.28 -10.56
CA SER A 267 -30.84 -16.02 -11.94
C SER A 267 -29.68 -16.23 -12.92
N PRO A 268 -29.93 -16.71 -14.15
CA PRO A 268 -28.87 -16.93 -15.14
C PRO A 268 -28.03 -15.67 -15.39
N SER A 269 -28.66 -14.50 -15.51
CA SER A 269 -27.96 -13.22 -15.69
C SER A 269 -27.04 -12.87 -14.52
N ASN A 270 -27.52 -12.94 -13.26
CA ASN A 270 -26.67 -12.64 -12.11
C ASN A 270 -25.53 -13.66 -11.96
N LYS A 271 -25.77 -14.91 -12.35
CA LYS A 271 -24.77 -15.98 -12.34
C LYS A 271 -23.66 -15.70 -13.35
N GLU A 272 -24.01 -15.34 -14.59
CA GLU A 272 -23.06 -14.98 -15.64
C GLU A 272 -22.22 -13.75 -15.26
N ASP A 273 -22.86 -12.70 -14.72
CA ASP A 273 -22.16 -11.51 -14.24
C ASP A 273 -21.19 -11.83 -13.10
N ALA A 274 -21.61 -12.66 -12.14
CA ALA A 274 -20.75 -13.09 -11.04
C ALA A 274 -19.53 -13.88 -11.57
N ILE A 275 -19.74 -14.79 -12.52
CA ILE A 275 -18.65 -15.53 -13.18
C ILE A 275 -17.69 -14.58 -13.89
N MET A 276 -18.20 -13.60 -14.66
CA MET A 276 -17.38 -12.58 -15.34
C MET A 276 -16.50 -11.81 -14.34
N TYR A 277 -17.09 -11.36 -13.23
CA TYR A 277 -16.35 -10.63 -12.20
C TYR A 277 -15.29 -11.51 -11.52
N PHE A 278 -15.60 -12.77 -11.19
CA PHE A 278 -14.61 -13.66 -10.57
C PHE A 278 -13.49 -14.06 -11.53
N LYS A 279 -13.77 -14.29 -12.82
CA LYS A 279 -12.73 -14.50 -13.85
C LYS A 279 -11.82 -13.28 -13.96
N SER A 280 -12.41 -12.09 -14.07
CA SER A 280 -11.66 -10.83 -14.08
C SER A 280 -10.81 -10.66 -12.82
N ALA A 281 -11.33 -11.03 -11.65
CA ALA A 281 -10.58 -10.97 -10.39
C ALA A 281 -9.37 -11.91 -10.42
N CYS A 282 -9.54 -13.17 -10.84
CA CYS A 282 -8.46 -14.13 -10.99
C CYS A 282 -7.35 -13.61 -11.91
N GLU A 283 -7.71 -13.09 -13.10
CA GLU A 283 -6.73 -12.52 -14.04
C GLU A 283 -5.90 -11.39 -13.41
N GLN A 284 -6.53 -10.52 -12.61
CA GLN A 284 -5.80 -9.46 -11.92
C GLN A 284 -4.91 -10.01 -10.81
N PHE A 285 -5.33 -11.02 -10.06
CA PHE A 285 -4.45 -11.65 -9.08
C PHE A 285 -3.23 -12.33 -9.73
N GLU A 286 -3.39 -12.94 -10.91
CA GLU A 286 -2.23 -13.47 -11.66
C GLU A 286 -1.27 -12.37 -12.08
N ARG A 287 -1.79 -11.25 -12.61
CA ARG A 287 -0.94 -10.10 -12.96
C ARG A 287 -0.23 -9.52 -11.74
N ALA A 288 -0.90 -9.51 -10.58
CA ALA A 288 -0.28 -9.09 -9.32
C ALA A 288 0.83 -10.05 -8.89
N HIS A 289 0.61 -11.36 -9.00
CA HIS A 289 1.59 -12.38 -8.64
C HIS A 289 2.82 -12.30 -9.56
N LEU A 290 2.62 -12.13 -10.87
CA LEU A 290 3.71 -11.93 -11.84
C LEU A 290 4.50 -10.64 -11.58
N ALA A 291 3.81 -9.55 -11.23
CA ALA A 291 4.46 -8.28 -10.90
C ALA A 291 5.23 -8.32 -9.56
N CYS A 292 4.87 -9.23 -8.66
CA CYS A 292 5.49 -9.37 -7.34
C CYS A 292 6.96 -9.79 -7.41
N GLY A 293 7.35 -10.58 -8.41
CA GLY A 293 8.70 -11.10 -8.56
C GLY A 293 9.19 -11.77 -7.26
N ASP A 294 10.33 -11.30 -6.75
CA ASP A 294 11.00 -11.84 -5.56
C ASP A 294 10.50 -11.26 -4.21
N ASP A 295 9.43 -10.47 -4.22
CA ASP A 295 8.90 -9.86 -2.99
C ASP A 295 8.23 -10.90 -2.07
N ILE A 296 8.64 -10.92 -0.80
CA ILE A 296 8.15 -11.88 0.21
C ILE A 296 6.83 -11.44 0.88
N MET A 297 6.45 -10.17 0.75
CA MET A 297 5.30 -9.59 1.45
C MET A 297 3.99 -10.01 0.80
N TRP A 298 3.85 -9.76 -0.49
CA TRP A 298 2.57 -9.80 -1.20
C TRP A 298 2.04 -11.18 -1.59
N PRO A 299 2.84 -12.24 -1.85
CA PRO A 299 2.32 -13.51 -2.34
C PRO A 299 1.24 -14.11 -1.43
N GLY A 300 1.47 -14.08 -0.11
CA GLY A 300 0.50 -14.58 0.86
C GLY A 300 -0.83 -13.82 0.89
N PHE A 301 -0.85 -12.54 0.49
CA PHE A 301 -2.09 -11.77 0.38
C PHE A 301 -2.81 -12.04 -0.94
N ILE A 302 -2.07 -12.06 -2.04
CA ILE A 302 -2.59 -12.27 -3.40
C ILE A 302 -3.19 -13.67 -3.51
N ASP A 303 -2.43 -14.70 -3.14
CA ASP A 303 -2.85 -16.10 -3.30
C ASP A 303 -4.06 -16.41 -2.41
N TYR A 304 -4.15 -15.81 -1.22
CA TYR A 304 -5.33 -15.94 -0.37
C TYR A 304 -6.58 -15.31 -1.01
N ASN A 305 -6.43 -14.16 -1.68
CA ASN A 305 -7.54 -13.51 -2.38
C ASN A 305 -7.95 -14.32 -3.61
N LYS A 306 -6.97 -14.82 -4.37
CA LYS A 306 -7.16 -15.69 -5.53
C LYS A 306 -7.85 -17.00 -5.15
N ALA A 307 -7.38 -17.69 -4.11
CA ALA A 307 -7.96 -18.95 -3.66
C ALA A 307 -9.44 -18.82 -3.27
N ARG A 308 -9.81 -17.76 -2.54
CA ARG A 308 -11.23 -17.49 -2.21
C ARG A 308 -12.07 -17.23 -3.46
N THR A 309 -11.50 -16.51 -4.44
CA THR A 309 -12.15 -16.21 -5.72
C THR A 309 -12.38 -17.49 -6.53
N LEU A 310 -11.35 -18.33 -6.66
CA LEU A 310 -11.42 -19.63 -7.31
C LEU A 310 -12.43 -20.56 -6.66
N PHE A 311 -12.54 -20.54 -5.32
CA PHE A 311 -13.54 -21.31 -4.61
C PHE A 311 -14.98 -20.93 -5.01
N PHE A 312 -15.32 -19.63 -5.03
CA PHE A 312 -16.65 -19.20 -5.47
C PHE A 312 -16.88 -19.44 -6.97
N LEU A 313 -15.83 -19.33 -7.79
CA LEU A 313 -15.90 -19.68 -9.21
C LEU A 313 -16.23 -21.17 -9.41
N LEU A 314 -15.57 -22.07 -8.66
CA LEU A 314 -15.87 -23.51 -8.62
C LEU A 314 -17.34 -23.76 -8.30
N LEU A 315 -17.90 -23.06 -7.29
CA LEU A 315 -19.32 -23.23 -6.93
C LEU A 315 -20.29 -22.75 -8.02
N LEU A 316 -19.88 -21.78 -8.84
CA LEU A 316 -20.73 -21.23 -9.91
C LEU A 316 -20.64 -22.06 -11.20
N THR A 317 -19.44 -22.50 -11.59
CA THR A 317 -19.21 -23.23 -12.84
C THR A 317 -19.28 -24.74 -12.70
N ASN A 318 -19.07 -25.27 -11.48
CA ASN A 318 -18.81 -26.69 -11.21
C ASN A 318 -17.55 -27.23 -11.93
N GLU A 319 -16.64 -26.35 -12.35
CA GLU A 319 -15.39 -26.74 -12.98
C GLU A 319 -14.30 -26.86 -11.90
N GLU A 320 -13.65 -28.03 -11.82
CA GLU A 320 -12.53 -28.25 -10.91
C GLU A 320 -11.42 -27.21 -11.14
N ASN A 321 -10.84 -26.73 -10.05
CA ASN A 321 -9.75 -25.76 -10.08
C ASN A 321 -8.82 -25.89 -8.88
N GLU A 322 -7.72 -25.15 -8.91
CA GLU A 322 -6.59 -25.26 -7.98
C GLU A 322 -6.76 -24.45 -6.69
N TRP A 323 -8.00 -24.05 -6.30
CA TRP A 323 -8.21 -23.16 -5.15
C TRP A 323 -7.53 -23.65 -3.86
N LEU A 324 -7.49 -24.97 -3.64
CA LEU A 324 -6.94 -25.59 -2.44
C LEU A 324 -5.41 -25.50 -2.43
N GLU A 325 -4.77 -25.73 -3.58
CA GLU A 325 -3.32 -25.58 -3.74
C GLU A 325 -2.91 -24.13 -3.55
N VAL A 326 -3.60 -23.20 -4.22
CA VAL A 326 -3.37 -21.75 -4.09
C VAL A 326 -3.56 -21.29 -2.63
N MET A 327 -4.55 -21.83 -1.91
CA MET A 327 -4.75 -21.55 -0.48
C MET A 327 -3.60 -22.06 0.39
N ASN A 328 -3.06 -23.25 0.07
CA ASN A 328 -1.91 -23.80 0.79
C ASN A 328 -0.66 -22.93 0.57
N ASN A 329 -0.41 -22.51 -0.68
CA ASN A 329 0.68 -21.60 -1.03
C ASN A 329 0.55 -20.27 -0.28
N ALA A 330 -0.66 -19.73 -0.17
CA ALA A 330 -0.92 -18.51 0.60
C ALA A 330 -0.58 -18.67 2.10
N ILE A 331 -0.98 -19.79 2.70
CA ILE A 331 -0.68 -20.11 4.11
C ILE A 331 0.83 -20.27 4.31
N GLU A 332 1.50 -20.94 3.39
CA GLU A 332 2.95 -21.15 3.45
C GLU A 332 3.71 -19.84 3.33
N ALA A 333 3.35 -18.98 2.37
CA ALA A 333 3.94 -17.66 2.20
C ALA A 333 3.76 -16.78 3.46
N ARG A 334 2.57 -16.79 4.06
CA ARG A 334 2.31 -16.08 5.34
C ARG A 334 3.13 -16.65 6.50
N SER A 335 3.27 -17.97 6.56
CA SER A 335 4.12 -18.64 7.56
C SER A 335 5.60 -18.27 7.38
N ARG A 336 6.10 -18.22 6.14
CA ARG A 336 7.47 -17.75 5.83
C ARG A 336 7.67 -16.29 6.25
N LEU A 337 6.71 -15.42 5.93
CA LEU A 337 6.73 -14.02 6.35
C LEU A 337 6.74 -13.87 7.88
N ASN A 338 5.91 -14.63 8.60
CA ASN A 338 5.89 -14.61 10.07
C ASN A 338 7.22 -15.04 10.68
N ARG A 339 7.90 -16.06 10.12
CA ARG A 339 9.23 -16.48 10.59
C ARG A 339 10.27 -15.38 10.41
N MET A 340 10.29 -14.72 9.25
CA MET A 340 11.17 -13.57 9.01
C MET A 340 10.90 -12.42 9.99
N ILE A 341 9.63 -12.13 10.28
CA ILE A 341 9.24 -11.12 11.28
C ILE A 341 9.74 -11.51 12.67
N ASP A 342 9.60 -12.78 13.05
CA ASP A 342 10.09 -13.28 14.33
C ASP A 342 11.61 -13.15 14.44
N GLU A 343 12.36 -13.44 13.37
CA GLU A 343 13.82 -13.24 13.32
C GLU A 343 14.20 -11.77 13.53
N VAL A 344 13.52 -10.84 12.86
CA VAL A 344 13.77 -9.40 12.98
C VAL A 344 13.46 -8.86 14.38
N LEU A 345 12.47 -9.45 15.05
CA LEU A 345 12.02 -9.05 16.38
C LEU A 345 12.67 -9.85 17.52
N THR A 346 13.55 -10.80 17.20
CA THR A 346 14.28 -11.58 18.20
C THR A 346 15.37 -10.72 18.83
N VAL A 347 15.32 -10.57 20.15
CA VAL A 347 16.38 -9.92 20.92
C VAL A 347 17.22 -10.99 21.59
N HIS A 348 18.52 -10.99 21.29
CA HIS A 348 19.48 -11.87 21.95
C HIS A 348 19.91 -11.24 23.28
N SER A 349 19.44 -11.81 24.39
CA SER A 349 20.00 -11.56 25.72
C SER A 349 20.77 -12.81 26.18
N SER A 350 21.74 -12.62 27.08
CA SER A 350 22.77 -13.59 27.48
C SER A 350 22.24 -14.96 27.93
N GLU A 351 20.96 -15.09 28.27
CA GLU A 351 20.38 -16.33 28.78
C GLU A 351 19.02 -16.72 28.16
N LYS A 352 18.39 -15.86 27.34
CA LYS A 352 17.09 -16.18 26.69
C LYS A 352 16.94 -15.50 25.32
N GLN A 353 16.50 -16.28 24.33
CA GLN A 353 15.95 -15.78 23.08
C GLN A 353 14.47 -15.47 23.29
N GLN A 354 14.09 -14.19 23.18
CA GLN A 354 12.69 -13.78 23.26
C GLN A 354 12.34 -12.91 22.04
N VAL A 355 11.24 -13.25 21.40
CA VAL A 355 10.67 -12.45 20.31
C VAL A 355 9.85 -11.31 20.90
N ASN A 356 10.16 -10.08 20.50
CA ASN A 356 9.38 -8.91 20.93
C ASN A 356 7.96 -8.97 20.35
N ASN A 357 6.94 -8.92 21.21
CA ASN A 357 5.56 -9.14 20.80
C ASN A 357 4.85 -7.83 20.43
N THR A 358 5.12 -7.35 19.21
CA THR A 358 4.53 -6.12 18.66
C THR A 358 3.12 -6.33 18.11
N HIS A 359 2.36 -5.24 17.93
CA HIS A 359 1.03 -5.28 17.31
C HIS A 359 1.10 -5.73 15.85
N LEU A 360 2.10 -5.26 15.09
CA LEU A 360 2.32 -5.72 13.70
C LEU A 360 2.55 -7.23 13.63
N ARG A 361 3.37 -7.78 14.53
CA ARG A 361 3.59 -9.24 14.62
C ARG A 361 2.27 -9.97 14.84
N LYS A 362 1.46 -9.54 15.80
CA LYS A 362 0.12 -10.11 16.06
C LYS A 362 -0.79 -10.03 14.83
N PHE A 363 -0.73 -8.93 14.07
CA PHE A 363 -1.48 -8.77 12.84
C PHE A 363 -1.07 -9.76 11.75
N PHE A 364 0.23 -9.98 11.52
CA PHE A 364 0.67 -10.96 10.51
C PHE A 364 0.36 -12.40 10.92
N MET A 365 0.46 -12.72 12.21
CA MET A 365 -0.03 -13.99 12.76
C MET A 365 -1.54 -14.15 12.54
N TYR A 366 -2.31 -13.08 12.77
CA TYR A 366 -3.75 -13.05 12.48
C TYR A 366 -4.06 -13.38 11.01
N GLN A 367 -3.29 -12.82 10.06
CA GLN A 367 -3.51 -13.11 8.64
C GLN A 367 -3.25 -14.59 8.34
N GLU A 368 -2.18 -15.19 8.85
CA GLU A 368 -1.92 -16.62 8.66
C GLU A 368 -3.07 -17.48 9.22
N GLU A 369 -3.47 -17.23 10.47
CA GLU A 369 -4.52 -17.99 11.12
C GLU A 369 -5.89 -17.80 10.45
N LEU A 370 -6.19 -16.60 9.95
CA LEU A 370 -7.39 -16.36 9.16
C LEU A 370 -7.42 -17.23 7.89
N ALA A 371 -6.31 -17.37 7.18
CA ALA A 371 -6.25 -18.24 6.00
C ALA A 371 -6.46 -19.70 6.36
N ARG A 372 -5.82 -20.18 7.44
CA ARG A 372 -6.01 -21.55 7.95
C ARG A 372 -7.47 -21.80 8.32
N MET A 373 -8.10 -20.87 9.06
CA MET A 373 -9.51 -21.00 9.45
C MET A 373 -10.44 -20.99 8.25
N VAL A 374 -10.25 -20.09 7.28
CA VAL A 374 -11.09 -20.04 6.07
C VAL A 374 -10.94 -21.32 5.24
N LYS A 375 -9.72 -21.86 5.09
CA LYS A 375 -9.50 -23.16 4.44
C LYS A 375 -10.34 -24.25 5.10
N LEU A 376 -10.26 -24.35 6.43
CA LEU A 376 -11.01 -25.35 7.20
C LEU A 376 -12.53 -25.14 7.08
N ASN A 377 -12.99 -23.89 7.13
CA ASN A 377 -14.40 -23.55 6.97
C ASN A 377 -14.95 -23.98 5.61
N ILE A 378 -14.18 -23.73 4.54
CA ILE A 378 -14.53 -24.17 3.19
C ILE A 378 -14.62 -25.70 3.14
N LEU A 379 -13.57 -26.42 3.56
CA LEU A 379 -13.54 -27.89 3.54
C LEU A 379 -14.70 -28.52 4.33
N LEU A 380 -15.01 -27.99 5.51
CA LEU A 380 -16.10 -28.47 6.35
C LEU A 380 -17.48 -28.07 5.83
N GLY A 381 -17.58 -26.91 5.18
CA GLY A 381 -18.81 -26.41 4.58
C GLY A 381 -19.17 -27.11 3.28
N THR A 382 -18.17 -27.61 2.54
CA THR A 382 -18.35 -28.36 1.29
C THR A 382 -18.45 -29.86 1.48
N ALA A 383 -18.13 -30.39 2.66
CA ALA A 383 -18.30 -31.81 3.00
C ALA A 383 -19.75 -32.29 2.78
N SER A 384 -19.92 -33.45 2.14
CA SER A 384 -21.19 -34.17 2.07
C SER A 384 -21.34 -35.12 3.26
N SER A 385 -20.25 -35.80 3.65
CA SER A 385 -20.15 -36.64 4.84
C SER A 385 -18.85 -36.38 5.62
N TYR A 386 -18.74 -36.92 6.84
CA TYR A 386 -17.55 -36.73 7.70
C TYR A 386 -16.34 -37.55 7.24
N SER A 387 -16.56 -38.70 6.59
CA SER A 387 -15.49 -39.54 6.04
C SER A 387 -14.73 -38.85 4.91
N ASP A 388 -15.43 -38.07 4.08
CA ASP A 388 -14.90 -37.46 2.85
C ASP A 388 -13.77 -36.46 3.09
N VAL A 389 -13.70 -35.87 4.28
CA VAL A 389 -12.80 -34.74 4.57
C VAL A 389 -11.84 -35.04 5.72
N SER A 390 -11.95 -36.21 6.34
CA SER A 390 -11.20 -36.58 7.55
C SER A 390 -9.68 -36.50 7.40
N SER A 391 -9.14 -36.78 6.21
CA SER A 391 -7.73 -36.68 5.86
C SER A 391 -7.26 -35.27 5.46
N LEU A 392 -8.20 -34.36 5.13
CA LEU A 392 -7.92 -33.02 4.62
C LEU A 392 -8.04 -31.93 5.70
N VAL A 393 -8.73 -32.21 6.80
CA VAL A 393 -8.87 -31.29 7.95
C VAL A 393 -7.64 -31.38 8.86
N VAL A 394 -6.57 -30.71 8.43
CA VAL A 394 -5.31 -30.61 9.16
C VAL A 394 -5.06 -29.17 9.60
N TYR A 395 -4.75 -28.98 10.88
CA TYR A 395 -4.33 -27.71 11.45
C TYR A 395 -2.89 -27.83 11.97
N ARG A 396 -1.96 -27.07 11.37
CA ARG A 396 -0.53 -27.07 11.73
C ARG A 396 0.07 -28.49 11.85
N GLY A 397 -0.24 -29.35 10.88
CA GLY A 397 0.23 -30.74 10.84
C GLY A 397 -0.54 -31.71 11.75
N SER A 398 -1.49 -31.23 12.55
CA SER A 398 -2.34 -32.07 13.42
C SER A 398 -3.72 -32.30 12.79
N TYR A 399 -4.12 -33.56 12.68
CA TYR A 399 -5.50 -33.92 12.34
C TYR A 399 -6.46 -33.43 13.42
N LEU A 400 -7.57 -32.79 13.02
CA LEU A 400 -8.59 -32.32 13.96
C LEU A 400 -9.65 -33.38 14.29
N THR A 401 -9.74 -34.43 13.47
CA THR A 401 -10.73 -35.49 13.63
C THR A 401 -10.49 -36.31 14.91
N GLY A 402 -11.57 -36.71 15.57
CA GLY A 402 -11.51 -37.58 16.75
C GLY A 402 -11.02 -36.93 18.06
N ARG A 403 -10.61 -35.66 18.06
CA ARG A 403 -10.11 -34.95 19.25
C ARG A 403 -11.22 -34.44 20.16
N SER A 404 -10.94 -34.33 21.46
CA SER A 404 -11.85 -33.72 22.43
C SER A 404 -11.94 -32.19 22.26
N THR A 405 -12.96 -31.57 22.85
CA THR A 405 -13.14 -30.10 22.81
C THR A 405 -11.94 -29.38 23.44
N GLU A 406 -11.41 -29.94 24.53
CA GLU A 406 -10.27 -29.42 25.28
C GLU A 406 -8.98 -29.54 24.46
N GLU A 407 -8.77 -30.69 23.81
CA GLU A 407 -7.64 -30.91 22.91
C GLU A 407 -7.68 -29.93 21.73
N LEU A 408 -8.85 -29.73 21.10
CA LEU A 408 -9.00 -28.77 20.00
C LEU A 408 -8.67 -27.34 20.45
N LYS A 409 -9.19 -26.90 21.61
CA LYS A 409 -8.89 -25.58 22.16
C LYS A 409 -7.40 -25.40 22.45
N SER A 410 -6.72 -26.45 22.92
CA SER A 410 -5.28 -26.42 23.21
C SER A 410 -4.40 -26.29 21.95
N LEU A 411 -4.86 -26.82 20.81
CA LEU A 411 -4.14 -26.75 19.55
C LEU A 411 -4.23 -25.37 18.89
N LEU A 412 -5.39 -24.73 18.99
CA LEU A 412 -5.69 -23.48 18.30
C LEU A 412 -4.88 -22.32 18.86
N GLN A 413 -4.24 -21.56 17.97
CA GLN A 413 -3.44 -20.43 18.36
C GLN A 413 -4.32 -19.23 18.77
N PRO A 414 -4.27 -18.76 20.03
CA PRO A 414 -5.03 -17.59 20.43
C PRO A 414 -4.39 -16.32 19.85
N ILE A 415 -5.21 -15.46 19.27
CA ILE A 415 -4.78 -14.14 18.78
C ILE A 415 -5.65 -13.06 19.39
N HIS A 416 -5.04 -12.24 20.24
CA HIS A 416 -5.70 -11.11 20.89
C HIS A 416 -5.81 -9.92 19.93
N GLY A 417 -6.85 -9.09 20.09
CA GLY A 417 -7.08 -7.88 19.28
C GLY A 417 -7.84 -8.11 17.96
N PHE A 418 -8.01 -9.37 17.52
CA PHE A 418 -8.71 -9.69 16.27
C PHE A 418 -9.81 -10.75 16.48
N SER A 419 -11.08 -10.32 16.46
CA SER A 419 -12.21 -11.14 16.88
C SER A 419 -12.67 -12.19 15.86
N VAL A 420 -12.38 -12.01 14.57
CA VAL A 420 -12.87 -12.89 13.49
C VAL A 420 -12.29 -14.30 13.60
N VAL A 421 -10.98 -14.42 13.81
CA VAL A 421 -10.33 -15.73 13.98
C VAL A 421 -10.88 -16.46 15.20
N LYS A 422 -11.07 -15.75 16.33
CA LYS A 422 -11.69 -16.32 17.53
C LYS A 422 -13.09 -16.84 17.26
N LYS A 423 -13.90 -16.12 16.46
CA LYS A 423 -15.23 -16.57 16.04
C LYS A 423 -15.14 -17.88 15.24
N TYR A 424 -14.27 -17.95 14.24
CA TYR A 424 -14.10 -19.18 13.44
C TYR A 424 -13.54 -20.35 14.25
N GLN A 425 -12.60 -20.10 15.14
CA GLN A 425 -12.07 -21.11 16.06
C GLN A 425 -13.18 -21.68 16.96
N ASN A 426 -14.07 -20.83 17.48
CA ASN A 426 -15.22 -21.29 18.26
C ASN A 426 -16.22 -22.10 17.42
N GLU A 427 -16.53 -21.66 16.20
CA GLU A 427 -17.39 -22.40 15.27
C GLU A 427 -16.81 -23.78 14.94
N LEU A 428 -15.50 -23.86 14.71
CA LEU A 428 -14.78 -25.10 14.46
C LEU A 428 -14.89 -26.07 15.64
N VAL A 429 -14.63 -25.58 16.86
CA VAL A 429 -14.75 -26.39 18.09
C VAL A 429 -16.18 -26.90 18.28
N LEU A 430 -17.20 -26.06 18.07
CA LEU A 430 -18.60 -26.46 18.15
C LEU A 430 -18.97 -27.50 17.08
N HIS A 431 -18.44 -27.36 15.86
CA HIS A 431 -18.69 -28.31 14.77
C HIS A 431 -18.19 -29.73 15.10
N PHE A 432 -17.03 -29.85 15.74
CA PHE A 432 -16.50 -31.14 16.17
C PHE A 432 -17.11 -31.64 17.48
N GLY A 433 -17.38 -30.74 18.43
CA GLY A 433 -18.00 -31.09 19.72
C GLY A 433 -19.44 -31.59 19.59
N SER A 434 -20.25 -30.99 18.73
CA SER A 434 -21.65 -31.39 18.49
C SER A 434 -21.80 -32.77 17.83
N LYS A 435 -20.81 -33.21 17.03
CA LYS A 435 -20.85 -34.50 16.33
C LYS A 435 -20.61 -35.71 17.24
N ARG A 436 -20.00 -35.54 18.43
CA ARG A 436 -19.87 -36.64 19.41
C ARG A 436 -21.19 -36.98 20.09
N CYS A 437 -22.07 -36.00 20.35
CA CYS A 437 -23.38 -36.27 20.96
C CYS A 437 -24.33 -37.06 20.04
N CYS A 438 -24.13 -37.02 18.72
CA CYS A 438 -24.96 -37.80 17.77
C CYS A 438 -24.39 -39.18 17.41
N SER A 439 -23.19 -39.53 17.89
CA SER A 439 -22.58 -40.85 17.67
C SER A 439 -22.62 -41.77 18.89
N GLU A 440 -23.22 -41.31 19.99
CA GLU A 440 -23.40 -42.07 21.24
C GLU A 440 -24.87 -42.45 21.52
N LEU A 441 -25.74 -42.32 20.51
CA LEU A 441 -27.11 -42.86 20.47
C LEU A 441 -27.23 -43.81 19.27
#